data_AF-A0AAN6H8V1-F1
#
_entry.id   AF-A0AAN6H8V1-F1
#
_cell.length_a   1.000
_cell.length_b   1.000
_cell.length_c   1.000
_cell.angle_alpha   90.00
_cell.angle_beta   90.00
_cell.angle_gamma   90.00
#
_symmetry.space_group_name_H-M   'P 1'
#
loop_
_entity.id
_entity.type
_entity.pdbx_description
1 polymer ?
#
loop_
_entity_poly.entity_id
_entity_poly.type
_entity_poly.pdbx_seq_one_letter_code
_entity_poly.pdbx_strand_id
1 'polypeptide(L)'
;MKRGSPIASLAYTLWNIKVSGKCAMIADMATPYDSVDTTRDSNFASIRDSLYLLVSLNQYSISRTAMETTSSGSKPAEGLLRVALFSKDLRLLKRTEAVHELQHQQPVVQTSGVDAHGRAHQVHITTPTNAGTNLEPPDELNSMRQELAQELRESRRKGVVPVFVSSLWFVFALAISIQGAFGYIGESAIAHDLALVLCSIVDRNPASADDIRKKLNRLIDHVRKSLMDDQIRAAFVNTIDDVAERTEMQWRIDDIGLHCKAMGDTPFFESFSGQGRVKWHYGAAHAILCDVEEIYVGPEGRNWLHNEGRARTYLVLGKPSGGLEWFDYRELVQVMASFICVGGTTFGAWILSYFTPTVGLGCRSGGYTVFIAIATILLVMEMGIWWWMDAKKDHLRHLQRRATLINTHFGLNRFQVAWANISNGFRRLAGLCFAVFVTIISAILPRMVIAALKRMRRRSEDWFASLRTQQRWDYCFFRPVEIGNTVWLLYRILAQTFGSDETCACMSSLWAGGGGYVDMQFW
;
A
#
# COMPACT_ATOMS: atom_id res chain seq x y z
N MET A 1 -4.24 -7.33 12.60
CA MET A 1 -5.08 -7.30 11.39
C MET A 1 -5.08 -5.87 10.86
N LYS A 2 -4.44 -5.58 9.70
CA LYS A 2 -4.35 -4.21 9.12
C LYS A 2 -5.54 -3.88 8.20
N ARG A 3 -6.53 -4.76 8.09
CA ARG A 3 -7.58 -4.69 7.08
C ARG A 3 -8.69 -3.77 7.59
N GLY A 4 -8.88 -2.65 6.91
CA GLY A 4 -9.98 -1.73 7.17
C GLY A 4 -11.33 -2.28 6.70
N SER A 5 -12.33 -1.41 6.60
CA SER A 5 -13.67 -1.71 6.09
C SER A 5 -13.60 -2.61 4.83
N PRO A 6 -14.49 -3.63 4.69
CA PRO A 6 -14.50 -4.52 3.53
C PRO A 6 -14.55 -3.77 2.20
N ILE A 7 -15.28 -2.65 2.16
CA ILE A 7 -15.39 -1.79 0.96
C ILE A 7 -14.05 -1.14 0.63
N ALA A 8 -13.38 -0.55 1.63
CA ALA A 8 -12.08 0.09 1.44
C ALA A 8 -10.99 -0.93 1.06
N SER A 9 -10.99 -2.10 1.71
CA SER A 9 -10.08 -3.19 1.39
C SER A 9 -10.24 -3.68 -0.06
N LEU A 10 -11.49 -3.85 -0.52
CA LEU A 10 -11.75 -4.22 -1.91
C LEU A 10 -11.34 -3.10 -2.88
N ALA A 11 -11.59 -1.83 -2.54
CA ALA A 11 -11.19 -0.68 -3.37
C ALA A 11 -9.67 -0.63 -3.57
N TYR A 12 -8.89 -0.81 -2.50
CA TYR A 12 -7.43 -0.87 -2.60
C TYR A 12 -6.93 -2.07 -3.39
N THR A 13 -7.66 -3.19 -3.36
CA THR A 13 -7.34 -4.38 -4.16
C THR A 13 -7.58 -4.10 -5.64
N LEU A 14 -8.75 -3.56 -6.00
CA LEU A 14 -9.09 -3.18 -7.37
C LEU A 14 -8.13 -2.13 -7.91
N TRP A 15 -7.71 -1.16 -7.09
CA TRP A 15 -6.64 -0.23 -7.42
C TRP A 15 -5.38 -0.97 -7.83
N ASN A 16 -4.84 -1.83 -6.98
CA ASN A 16 -3.59 -2.53 -7.26
C ASN A 16 -3.69 -3.39 -8.52
N ILE A 17 -4.83 -4.01 -8.78
CA ILE A 17 -5.10 -4.75 -10.02
C ILE A 17 -5.04 -3.79 -11.23
N LYS A 18 -5.71 -2.63 -11.17
CA LYS A 18 -5.67 -1.63 -12.24
C LYS A 18 -4.25 -1.14 -12.51
N VAL A 19 -3.49 -0.80 -11.49
CA VAL A 19 -2.09 -0.33 -11.64
C VAL A 19 -1.21 -1.41 -12.25
N SER A 20 -1.31 -2.66 -11.76
CA SER A 20 -0.56 -3.78 -12.34
C SER A 20 -0.98 -4.06 -13.78
N GLY A 21 -2.26 -3.96 -14.09
CA GLY A 21 -2.79 -4.11 -15.45
C GLY A 21 -2.29 -3.01 -16.38
N LYS A 22 -2.24 -1.76 -15.92
CA LYS A 22 -1.65 -0.64 -16.66
C LYS A 22 -0.16 -0.85 -16.94
N CYS A 23 0.63 -1.27 -15.95
CA CYS A 23 2.04 -1.61 -16.19
C CYS A 23 2.18 -2.69 -17.27
N ALA A 24 1.37 -3.75 -17.21
CA ALA A 24 1.41 -4.83 -18.19
C ALA A 24 1.01 -4.35 -19.59
N MET A 25 -0.02 -3.51 -19.69
CA MET A 25 -0.48 -2.93 -20.95
C MET A 25 0.56 -1.99 -21.56
N ILE A 26 1.17 -1.09 -20.78
CA ILE A 26 2.23 -0.20 -21.27
C ILE A 26 3.44 -1.01 -21.74
N ALA A 27 3.80 -2.07 -21.00
CA ALA A 27 4.86 -2.98 -21.42
C ALA A 27 4.51 -3.67 -22.75
N ASP A 28 3.29 -4.20 -22.91
CA ASP A 28 2.83 -4.84 -24.15
C ASP A 28 2.83 -3.88 -25.35
N MET A 29 2.46 -2.61 -25.12
CA MET A 29 2.45 -1.59 -26.14
C MET A 29 3.86 -1.12 -26.56
N ALA A 30 4.92 -1.52 -25.84
CA ALA A 30 6.29 -1.09 -26.14
C ALA A 30 6.76 -1.59 -27.51
N THR A 31 6.26 -2.73 -27.97
CA THR A 31 6.67 -3.37 -29.23
C THR A 31 5.48 -3.61 -30.18
N PRO A 32 5.75 -3.80 -31.49
CA PRO A 32 4.75 -4.29 -32.44
C PRO A 32 4.25 -5.69 -32.05
N TYR A 33 3.04 -6.06 -32.50
CA TYR A 33 2.43 -7.35 -32.20
C TYR A 33 3.30 -8.55 -32.61
N ASP A 34 3.96 -8.46 -33.77
CA ASP A 34 4.63 -9.60 -34.40
C ASP A 34 6.13 -9.70 -34.11
N SER A 35 6.69 -8.78 -33.32
CA SER A 35 8.15 -8.66 -33.14
C SER A 35 8.56 -8.53 -31.68
N VAL A 36 7.97 -9.34 -30.80
CA VAL A 36 8.38 -9.41 -29.39
C VAL A 36 9.70 -10.16 -29.29
N ASP A 37 10.80 -9.43 -29.27
CA ASP A 37 12.09 -10.00 -28.90
C ASP A 37 12.08 -10.32 -27.40
N THR A 38 12.06 -11.61 -27.08
CA THR A 38 12.09 -12.10 -25.70
C THR A 38 13.50 -12.32 -25.16
N THR A 39 14.54 -12.00 -25.93
CA THR A 39 15.92 -12.12 -25.46
C THR A 39 16.14 -11.24 -24.23
N ARG A 40 17.02 -11.70 -23.34
CA ARG A 40 17.30 -11.05 -22.05
C ARG A 40 17.84 -9.62 -22.22
N ASP A 41 18.60 -9.41 -23.28
CA ASP A 41 19.29 -8.14 -23.55
C ASP A 41 18.45 -7.18 -24.40
N SER A 42 17.23 -7.59 -24.78
CA SER A 42 16.32 -6.73 -25.54
C SER A 42 15.86 -5.51 -24.71
N ASN A 43 15.63 -4.41 -25.42
CA ASN A 43 15.09 -3.18 -24.84
C ASN A 43 13.70 -3.42 -24.22
N PHE A 44 12.92 -4.30 -24.84
CA PHE A 44 11.64 -4.76 -24.33
C PHE A 44 11.78 -5.45 -22.97
N ALA A 45 12.71 -6.39 -22.83
CA ALA A 45 12.96 -7.08 -21.56
C ALA A 45 13.34 -6.09 -20.46
N SER A 46 14.21 -5.11 -20.76
CA SER A 46 14.61 -4.06 -19.82
C SER A 46 13.41 -3.23 -19.33
N ILE A 47 12.56 -2.72 -20.24
CA ILE A 47 11.37 -1.93 -19.87
C ILE A 47 10.35 -2.76 -19.09
N ARG A 48 10.12 -4.01 -19.50
CA ARG A 48 9.24 -4.95 -18.79
C ARG A 48 9.72 -5.19 -17.36
N ASP A 49 11.04 -5.28 -17.15
CA ASP A 49 11.65 -5.45 -15.83
C ASP A 49 11.48 -4.19 -14.98
N SER A 50 11.70 -3.00 -15.54
CA SER A 50 11.43 -1.73 -14.88
C SER A 50 9.98 -1.57 -14.44
N LEU A 51 9.02 -1.89 -15.30
CA LEU A 51 7.59 -1.81 -14.99
C LEU A 51 7.17 -2.87 -13.95
N TYR A 52 7.80 -4.05 -13.95
CA TYR A 52 7.59 -5.06 -12.92
C TYR A 52 8.14 -4.63 -11.55
N LEU A 53 9.33 -4.00 -11.53
CA LEU A 53 9.89 -3.40 -10.33
C LEU A 53 8.98 -2.28 -9.82
N LEU A 54 8.43 -1.43 -10.70
CA LEU A 54 7.48 -0.39 -10.33
C LEU A 54 6.24 -0.94 -9.61
N VAL A 55 5.66 -2.05 -10.10
CA VAL A 55 4.54 -2.75 -9.41
C VAL A 55 4.95 -3.25 -8.04
N SER A 56 6.20 -3.67 -7.87
CA SER A 56 6.73 -4.19 -6.61
C SER A 56 6.99 -3.06 -5.60
N LEU A 57 7.61 -1.96 -6.05
CA LEU A 57 7.86 -0.74 -5.28
C LEU A 57 6.55 -0.10 -4.77
N ASN A 58 5.48 -0.18 -5.57
CA ASN A 58 4.16 0.33 -5.23
C ASN A 58 3.59 -0.21 -3.90
N GLN A 59 4.07 -1.36 -3.44
CA GLN A 59 3.61 -2.00 -2.21
C GLN A 59 4.31 -1.49 -0.94
N TYR A 60 5.29 -0.59 -1.08
CA TYR A 60 6.08 -0.05 0.03
C TYR A 60 5.80 1.44 0.25
N SER A 61 5.84 1.86 1.51
CA SER A 61 5.79 3.28 1.89
C SER A 61 7.15 3.92 1.78
N ILE A 62 7.21 5.08 1.14
CA ILE A 62 8.39 5.93 1.07
C ILE A 62 8.60 6.61 2.43
N SER A 63 9.85 6.68 2.87
CA SER A 63 10.27 7.29 4.13
C SER A 63 9.93 8.78 4.19
N ARG A 64 9.59 9.22 5.40
CA ARG A 64 9.31 10.63 5.72
C ARG A 64 10.48 11.54 5.38
N THR A 65 11.70 11.12 5.69
CA THR A 65 12.91 11.91 5.41
C THR A 65 13.10 12.12 3.91
N ALA A 66 12.80 11.10 3.10
CA ALA A 66 12.86 11.19 1.64
C ALA A 66 11.76 12.07 1.04
N MET A 67 10.62 12.24 1.74
CA MET A 67 9.51 13.11 1.32
C MET A 67 9.61 14.56 1.84
N GLU A 68 10.16 14.77 3.04
CA GLU A 68 10.14 16.06 3.75
C GLU A 68 11.40 16.92 3.54
N THR A 69 12.49 16.35 3.01
CA THR A 69 13.73 17.10 2.73
C THR A 69 13.59 18.15 1.61
N THR A 70 12.38 18.42 1.12
CA THR A 70 12.12 19.29 -0.03
C THR A 70 11.10 20.37 0.29
N SER A 71 11.48 21.65 0.15
CA SER A 71 10.57 22.79 0.31
C SER A 71 9.51 22.91 -0.81
N SER A 72 9.57 22.05 -1.85
CA SER A 72 8.71 22.08 -3.05
C SER A 72 7.95 20.76 -3.35
N GLY A 73 7.84 19.85 -2.38
CA GLY A 73 7.02 18.63 -2.50
C GLY A 73 7.77 17.39 -3.02
N SER A 74 7.02 16.35 -3.38
CA SER A 74 7.46 14.97 -3.65
C SER A 74 8.31 14.74 -4.93
N LYS A 75 8.76 15.81 -5.61
CA LYS A 75 9.38 15.76 -6.94
C LYS A 75 10.77 15.11 -6.99
N PRO A 76 11.69 15.29 -6.02
CA PRO A 76 13.02 14.68 -6.10
C PRO A 76 13.00 13.18 -5.80
N ALA A 77 12.16 12.73 -4.86
CA ALA A 77 11.99 11.31 -4.55
C ALA A 77 11.40 10.54 -5.74
N GLU A 78 10.44 11.15 -6.44
CA GLU A 78 9.90 10.63 -7.69
C GLU A 78 10.95 10.61 -8.80
N GLY A 79 11.71 11.70 -8.97
CA GLY A 79 12.81 11.77 -9.94
C GLY A 79 13.86 10.69 -9.72
N LEU A 80 14.26 10.46 -8.46
CA LEU A 80 15.18 9.37 -8.11
C LEU A 80 14.61 7.99 -8.49
N LEU A 81 13.33 7.75 -8.23
CA LEU A 81 12.66 6.51 -8.64
C LEU A 81 12.63 6.35 -10.16
N ARG A 82 12.33 7.43 -10.90
CA ARG A 82 12.33 7.41 -12.38
C ARG A 82 13.71 7.12 -12.94
N VAL A 83 14.76 7.74 -12.41
CA VAL A 83 16.14 7.45 -12.80
C VAL A 83 16.48 5.98 -12.51
N ALA A 84 16.21 5.51 -11.29
CA ALA A 84 16.47 4.13 -10.91
C ALA A 84 15.75 3.12 -11.79
N LEU A 85 14.51 3.41 -12.19
CA LEU A 85 13.67 2.52 -12.98
C LEU A 85 13.93 2.58 -14.48
N PHE A 86 14.15 3.75 -15.06
CA PHE A 86 14.12 3.91 -16.53
C PHE A 86 15.48 4.25 -17.16
N SER A 87 16.47 4.71 -16.39
CA SER A 87 17.81 4.99 -16.91
C SER A 87 18.53 3.71 -17.32
N LYS A 88 19.12 3.64 -18.52
CA LYS A 88 19.89 2.47 -18.98
C LYS A 88 21.39 2.69 -18.78
N ASP A 89 21.86 3.89 -19.12
CA ASP A 89 23.28 4.18 -19.29
C ASP A 89 23.97 4.72 -18.02
N LEU A 90 23.24 4.82 -16.91
CA LEU A 90 23.82 5.22 -15.64
C LEU A 90 24.78 4.13 -15.13
N ARG A 91 26.07 4.48 -15.08
CA ARG A 91 27.11 3.66 -14.47
C ARG A 91 27.03 3.76 -12.96
N LEU A 92 27.00 2.63 -12.27
CA LEU A 92 27.00 2.62 -10.81
C LEU A 92 28.44 2.72 -10.27
N LEU A 93 28.59 3.39 -9.13
CA LEU A 93 29.85 3.35 -8.37
C LEU A 93 30.21 1.90 -8.04
N LYS A 94 31.44 1.51 -8.37
CA LYS A 94 31.91 0.12 -8.21
C LYS A 94 31.85 -0.28 -6.74
N ARG A 95 31.35 -1.49 -6.47
CA ARG A 95 31.10 -2.05 -5.13
C ARG A 95 32.31 -2.01 -4.16
N THR A 96 33.52 -1.82 -4.68
CA THR A 96 34.79 -1.94 -3.95
C THR A 96 34.95 -0.95 -2.78
N GLU A 97 34.38 0.26 -2.86
CA GLU A 97 34.51 1.26 -1.77
C GLU A 97 33.50 1.02 -0.64
N ALA A 98 32.33 0.43 -0.95
CA ALA A 98 31.29 0.16 0.06
C ALA A 98 31.63 -1.01 1.00
N VAL A 99 32.51 -1.93 0.58
CA VAL A 99 32.98 -3.03 1.42
C VAL A 99 34.05 -2.57 2.41
N HIS A 100 34.84 -1.56 2.04
CA HIS A 100 35.90 -1.05 2.90
C HIS A 100 35.37 -0.29 4.12
N GLU A 101 34.19 0.34 4.01
CA GLU A 101 33.48 0.96 5.14
C GLU A 101 32.83 -0.08 6.09
N LEU A 102 32.39 -1.24 5.57
CA LEU A 102 31.77 -2.29 6.39
C LEU A 102 32.78 -3.08 7.24
N GLN A 103 34.06 -3.10 6.87
CA GLN A 103 35.11 -3.75 7.67
C GLN A 103 35.51 -2.97 8.93
N HIS A 104 35.07 -1.71 9.09
CA HIS A 104 35.31 -0.93 10.31
C HIS A 104 34.19 -1.02 11.37
N GLN A 105 33.12 -1.78 11.12
CA GLN A 105 32.16 -2.17 12.15
C GLN A 105 32.48 -3.60 12.64
N GLN A 106 33.34 -3.66 13.65
CA GLN A 106 33.73 -4.76 14.55
C GLN A 106 33.28 -6.20 14.22
N PRO A 107 34.20 -7.18 14.18
CA PRO A 107 33.84 -8.59 14.28
C PRO A 107 33.33 -8.91 15.70
N VAL A 108 32.17 -9.56 15.76
CA VAL A 108 31.65 -10.23 16.95
C VAL A 108 32.65 -11.30 17.36
N VAL A 109 33.26 -11.13 18.53
CA VAL A 109 34.05 -12.15 19.21
C VAL A 109 33.14 -13.36 19.50
N GLN A 110 33.27 -14.42 18.71
CA GLN A 110 32.80 -15.73 19.10
C GLN A 110 33.87 -16.35 20.01
N THR A 111 33.58 -16.43 21.30
CA THR A 111 34.31 -17.28 22.23
C THR A 111 34.02 -18.74 21.90
N SER A 112 34.96 -19.41 21.22
CA SER A 112 34.94 -20.87 21.08
C SER A 112 35.27 -21.52 22.41
N GLY A 113 34.38 -22.41 22.86
CA GLY A 113 34.62 -23.35 23.95
C GLY A 113 35.68 -24.37 23.57
N VAL A 114 36.42 -24.80 24.58
CA VAL A 114 37.48 -25.81 24.50
C VAL A 114 36.84 -27.20 24.49
N ASP A 115 36.98 -27.92 23.38
CA ASP A 115 36.70 -29.36 23.34
C ASP A 115 37.95 -30.15 23.73
N ALA A 116 37.77 -31.02 24.72
CA ALA A 116 38.79 -31.81 25.37
C ALA A 116 39.14 -33.07 24.57
N HIS A 117 39.54 -32.99 23.31
CA HIS A 117 40.16 -34.11 22.58
C HIS A 117 41.24 -33.60 21.64
N GLY A 118 42.50 -33.70 22.09
CA GLY A 118 43.69 -33.27 21.37
C GLY A 118 43.85 -33.98 20.02
N ARG A 119 43.44 -33.30 18.94
CA ARG A 119 43.78 -33.66 17.57
C ARG A 119 44.26 -32.43 16.82
N ALA A 120 45.54 -32.42 16.47
CA ALA A 120 46.16 -31.35 15.70
C ALA A 120 45.60 -31.34 14.27
N HIS A 121 44.89 -30.28 13.90
CA HIS A 121 44.58 -29.97 12.51
C HIS A 121 45.63 -28.98 11.98
N GLN A 122 46.46 -29.46 11.07
CA GLN A 122 47.46 -28.68 10.34
C GLN A 122 46.71 -27.76 9.34
N VAL A 123 46.62 -26.47 9.66
CA VAL A 123 46.06 -25.46 8.76
C VAL A 123 47.11 -25.13 7.70
N HIS A 124 46.84 -25.52 6.46
CA HIS A 124 47.63 -25.15 5.31
C HIS A 124 47.36 -23.68 4.97
N ILE A 125 48.30 -22.79 5.29
CA ILE A 125 48.25 -21.38 4.88
C ILE A 125 48.72 -21.32 3.43
N THR A 126 47.78 -21.31 2.49
CA THR A 126 48.05 -20.89 1.11
C THR A 126 47.99 -19.37 1.04
N THR A 127 49.16 -18.75 0.91
CA THR A 127 49.32 -17.36 0.49
C THR A 127 48.82 -17.21 -0.95
N PRO A 128 47.87 -16.32 -1.27
CA PRO A 128 47.57 -15.97 -2.65
C PRO A 128 48.63 -15.01 -3.17
N THR A 129 49.48 -15.54 -4.05
CA THR A 129 50.35 -14.82 -4.96
C THR A 129 49.53 -14.03 -5.98
N ASN A 130 50.07 -12.88 -6.37
CA ASN A 130 49.57 -11.96 -7.39
C ASN A 130 48.90 -12.65 -8.60
N ALA A 131 47.66 -12.28 -8.90
CA ALA A 131 47.03 -12.55 -10.19
C ALA A 131 46.13 -11.37 -10.59
N GLY A 132 46.52 -10.71 -11.68
CA GLY A 132 45.63 -10.12 -12.69
C GLY A 132 44.61 -9.09 -12.23
N THR A 133 44.80 -7.86 -12.70
CA THR A 133 43.74 -6.88 -12.93
C THR A 133 42.66 -7.46 -13.85
N ASN A 134 41.77 -8.30 -13.31
CA ASN A 134 40.47 -8.55 -13.90
C ASN A 134 39.61 -7.34 -13.57
N LEU A 135 39.61 -6.35 -14.47
CA LEU A 135 38.58 -5.33 -14.47
C LEU A 135 37.24 -6.04 -14.70
N GLU A 136 36.56 -6.42 -13.62
CA GLU A 136 35.11 -6.60 -13.68
C GLU A 136 34.51 -5.32 -14.26
N PRO A 137 33.72 -5.42 -15.35
CA PRO A 137 33.08 -4.26 -15.95
C PRO A 137 32.21 -3.55 -14.89
N PRO A 138 32.08 -2.23 -14.96
CA PRO A 138 31.26 -1.49 -14.00
C PRO A 138 29.85 -2.08 -13.97
N ASP A 139 29.27 -2.23 -12.77
CA ASP A 139 27.90 -2.73 -12.60
C ASP A 139 26.94 -1.75 -13.29
N GLU A 140 26.49 -2.09 -14.50
CA GLU A 140 25.48 -1.30 -15.20
C GLU A 140 24.15 -1.40 -14.47
N LEU A 141 23.47 -0.25 -14.25
CA LEU A 141 22.18 -0.19 -13.58
C LEU A 141 21.16 -1.15 -14.19
N ASN A 142 21.22 -1.33 -15.52
CA ASN A 142 20.35 -2.25 -16.24
C ASN A 142 20.52 -3.71 -15.77
N SER A 143 21.76 -4.17 -15.60
CA SER A 143 22.06 -5.54 -15.13
C SER A 143 21.51 -5.77 -13.73
N MET A 144 21.73 -4.83 -12.81
CA MET A 144 21.25 -4.95 -11.42
C MET A 144 19.71 -4.94 -11.33
N ARG A 145 19.04 -4.17 -12.19
CA ARG A 145 17.57 -4.21 -12.29
C ARG A 145 17.06 -5.55 -12.82
N GLN A 146 17.68 -6.08 -13.87
CA GLN A 146 17.27 -7.35 -14.48
C GLN A 146 17.44 -8.51 -13.48
N GLU A 147 18.58 -8.56 -12.79
CA GLU A 147 18.83 -9.55 -11.74
C GLU A 147 17.78 -9.46 -10.63
N LEU A 148 17.52 -8.25 -10.12
CA LEU A 148 16.50 -8.05 -9.09
C LEU A 148 15.10 -8.43 -9.57
N ALA A 149 14.71 -8.04 -10.80
CA ALA A 149 13.41 -8.37 -11.37
C ALA A 149 13.26 -9.89 -11.57
N GLN A 150 14.32 -10.58 -12.00
CA GLN A 150 14.35 -12.03 -12.13
C GLN A 150 14.16 -12.71 -10.77
N GLU A 151 14.93 -12.30 -9.76
CA GLU A 151 14.83 -12.87 -8.42
C GLU A 151 13.42 -12.70 -7.83
N LEU A 152 12.83 -11.52 -7.99
CA LEU A 152 11.47 -11.24 -7.53
C LEU A 152 10.41 -12.07 -8.27
N ARG A 153 10.59 -12.35 -9.56
CA ARG A 153 9.68 -13.23 -10.32
C ARG A 153 9.81 -14.68 -9.88
N GLU A 154 11.03 -15.16 -9.67
CA GLU A 154 11.28 -16.52 -9.18
C GLU A 154 10.68 -16.73 -7.79
N SER A 155 10.85 -15.75 -6.89
CA SER A 155 10.22 -15.74 -5.57
C SER A 155 8.68 -15.78 -5.67
N ARG A 156 8.09 -14.97 -6.58
CA ARG A 156 6.64 -14.98 -6.79
C ARG A 156 6.13 -16.30 -7.38
N ARG A 157 6.86 -16.93 -8.32
CA ARG A 157 6.49 -18.24 -8.89
C ARG A 157 6.42 -19.31 -7.81
N LYS A 158 7.38 -19.33 -6.87
CA LYS A 158 7.35 -20.24 -5.73
C LYS A 158 6.15 -19.98 -4.81
N GLY A 159 5.80 -18.70 -4.60
CA GLY A 159 4.63 -18.30 -3.82
C GLY A 159 3.28 -18.58 -4.47
N VAL A 160 3.20 -18.73 -5.80
CA VAL A 160 1.92 -18.92 -6.50
C VAL A 160 1.34 -20.32 -6.28
N VAL A 161 2.19 -21.34 -6.16
CA VAL A 161 1.78 -22.74 -5.99
C VAL A 161 0.88 -22.95 -4.77
N PRO A 162 1.27 -22.55 -3.54
CA PRO A 162 0.40 -22.72 -2.37
C PRO A 162 -0.91 -21.92 -2.47
N VAL A 163 -0.89 -20.77 -3.15
CA VAL A 163 -2.11 -19.97 -3.37
C VAL A 163 -3.09 -20.68 -4.29
N PHE A 164 -2.60 -21.27 -5.39
CA PHE A 164 -3.44 -22.06 -6.28
C PHE A 164 -4.00 -23.29 -5.57
N VAL A 165 -3.19 -24.01 -4.80
CA VAL A 165 -3.64 -25.16 -4.01
C VAL A 165 -4.71 -24.74 -3.00
N SER A 166 -4.50 -23.65 -2.26
CA SER A 166 -5.49 -23.14 -1.29
C SER A 166 -6.78 -22.66 -1.96
N SER A 167 -6.68 -21.99 -3.11
CA SER A 167 -7.85 -21.51 -3.87
C SER A 167 -8.64 -22.66 -4.47
N LEU A 168 -7.96 -23.68 -5.01
CA LEU A 168 -8.58 -24.89 -5.55
C LEU A 168 -9.27 -25.69 -4.44
N TRP A 169 -8.59 -25.86 -3.29
CA TRP A 169 -9.19 -26.49 -2.11
C TRP A 169 -10.41 -25.74 -1.61
N PHE A 170 -10.37 -24.40 -1.64
CA PHE A 170 -11.53 -23.56 -1.32
C PHE A 170 -12.70 -23.80 -2.29
N VAL A 171 -12.47 -23.75 -3.60
CA VAL A 171 -13.53 -23.98 -4.60
C VAL A 171 -14.10 -25.40 -4.47
N PHE A 172 -13.26 -26.38 -4.14
CA PHE A 172 -13.70 -27.74 -3.86
C PHE A 172 -14.59 -27.84 -2.61
N ALA A 173 -14.16 -27.25 -1.48
CA ALA A 173 -14.96 -27.19 -0.26
C ALA A 173 -16.28 -26.43 -0.48
N LEU A 174 -16.23 -25.33 -1.23
CA LEU A 174 -17.37 -24.53 -1.62
C LEU A 174 -18.40 -25.34 -2.43
N ALA A 175 -17.94 -26.11 -3.41
CA ALA A 175 -18.80 -26.97 -4.23
C ALA A 175 -19.50 -28.04 -3.38
N ILE A 176 -18.79 -28.65 -2.41
CA ILE A 176 -19.37 -29.62 -1.47
C ILE A 176 -20.41 -28.95 -0.57
N SER A 177 -20.13 -27.75 -0.05
CA SER A 177 -21.08 -26.99 0.78
C SER A 177 -22.35 -26.64 0.02
N ILE A 178 -22.23 -26.21 -1.25
CA ILE A 178 -23.39 -25.95 -2.12
C ILE A 178 -24.18 -27.25 -2.35
N GLN A 179 -23.50 -28.35 -2.69
CA GLN A 179 -24.18 -29.64 -2.91
C GLN A 179 -24.87 -30.16 -1.64
N GLY A 180 -24.27 -29.94 -0.45
CA GLY A 180 -24.90 -30.27 0.83
C GLY A 180 -26.12 -29.40 1.14
N ALA A 181 -26.04 -28.09 0.84
CA ALA A 181 -27.12 -27.14 1.08
C ALA A 181 -28.32 -27.34 0.14
N PHE A 182 -28.07 -27.70 -1.13
CA PHE A 182 -29.13 -27.94 -2.13
C PHE A 182 -29.52 -29.42 -2.29
N GLY A 183 -28.78 -30.35 -1.67
CA GLY A 183 -29.09 -31.78 -1.67
C GLY A 183 -30.31 -32.14 -0.82
N TYR A 184 -30.64 -31.31 0.18
CA TYR A 184 -31.86 -31.38 0.97
C TYR A 184 -32.77 -30.19 0.62
N ILE A 185 -33.48 -30.28 -0.51
CA ILE A 185 -34.52 -29.33 -0.88
C ILE A 185 -35.66 -29.47 0.15
N GLY A 186 -35.66 -28.65 1.20
CA GLY A 186 -36.70 -28.65 2.23
C GLY A 186 -36.51 -27.64 3.35
N GLU A 187 -35.29 -27.45 3.88
CA GLU A 187 -35.06 -26.55 5.02
C GLU A 187 -34.07 -25.42 4.68
N SER A 188 -34.60 -24.21 4.72
CA SER A 188 -34.02 -22.97 4.17
C SER A 188 -32.99 -22.31 5.10
N ALA A 189 -31.90 -23.00 5.48
CA ALA A 189 -30.99 -22.46 6.51
C ALA A 189 -29.55 -22.12 6.07
N ILE A 190 -28.97 -22.68 5.01
CA ILE A 190 -27.49 -22.72 4.91
C ILE A 190 -26.93 -22.25 3.55
N ALA A 191 -27.20 -21.00 3.16
CA ALA A 191 -26.62 -20.39 1.95
C ALA A 191 -25.66 -19.20 2.21
N HIS A 192 -25.46 -18.80 3.47
CA HIS A 192 -24.84 -17.49 3.80
C HIS A 192 -23.36 -17.52 4.21
N ASP A 193 -22.73 -18.69 4.38
CA ASP A 193 -21.31 -18.82 4.77
C ASP A 193 -20.30 -18.56 3.63
N LEU A 194 -20.78 -18.34 2.39
CA LEU A 194 -19.95 -18.21 1.20
C LEU A 194 -19.07 -16.94 1.15
N ALA A 195 -19.55 -15.83 1.72
CA ALA A 195 -19.00 -14.51 1.44
C ALA A 195 -17.74 -14.18 2.25
N LEU A 196 -17.54 -14.80 3.41
CA LEU A 196 -16.44 -14.46 4.32
C LEU A 196 -15.07 -14.99 3.86
N VAL A 197 -15.03 -16.08 3.09
CA VAL A 197 -13.77 -16.78 2.76
C VAL A 197 -13.06 -16.21 1.53
N LEU A 198 -13.79 -15.58 0.59
CA LEU A 198 -13.20 -14.91 -0.59
C LEU A 198 -12.20 -13.79 -0.20
N CYS A 199 -12.38 -13.18 0.98
CA CYS A 199 -11.48 -12.14 1.50
C CYS A 199 -10.14 -12.67 2.03
N SER A 200 -9.98 -13.99 2.25
CA SER A 200 -8.72 -14.58 2.76
C SER A 200 -7.67 -14.79 1.65
N ILE A 201 -8.08 -14.84 0.39
CA ILE A 201 -7.26 -15.22 -0.77
C ILE A 201 -6.40 -14.05 -1.33
N VAL A 202 -6.60 -12.82 -0.82
CA VAL A 202 -6.05 -11.60 -1.45
C VAL A 202 -4.63 -11.23 -0.99
N ASP A 203 -4.07 -11.86 0.06
CA ASP A 203 -2.72 -11.53 0.51
C ASP A 203 -1.66 -12.28 -0.31
N ARG A 204 -1.37 -11.78 -1.52
CA ARG A 204 -0.47 -12.44 -2.50
C ARG A 204 0.98 -11.95 -2.42
N ASN A 205 1.51 -11.63 -1.24
CA ASN A 205 2.92 -11.21 -1.15
C ASN A 205 3.83 -12.35 -0.65
N PRO A 206 5.00 -12.57 -1.28
CA PRO A 206 5.81 -13.75 -1.09
C PRO A 206 6.51 -13.74 0.26
N ALA A 207 7.00 -14.91 0.66
CA ALA A 207 7.85 -15.11 1.82
C ALA A 207 8.97 -14.03 1.86
N SER A 208 8.95 -13.18 2.90
CA SER A 208 9.88 -12.08 3.23
C SER A 208 9.72 -10.72 2.52
N ALA A 209 8.61 -10.02 2.79
CA ALA A 209 8.43 -8.61 2.40
C ALA A 209 9.60 -7.69 2.83
N ASP A 210 10.28 -8.01 3.93
CA ASP A 210 11.46 -7.28 4.42
C ASP A 210 12.72 -7.51 3.58
N ASP A 211 12.92 -8.71 3.03
CA ASP A 211 14.07 -9.00 2.17
C ASP A 211 13.95 -8.24 0.86
N ILE A 212 12.77 -8.26 0.25
CA ILE A 212 12.46 -7.46 -0.94
C ILE A 212 12.65 -5.97 -0.65
N ARG A 213 12.20 -5.46 0.49
CA ARG A 213 12.42 -4.06 0.90
C ARG A 213 13.91 -3.72 0.94
N LYS A 214 14.74 -4.58 1.56
CA LYS A 214 16.19 -4.37 1.65
C LYS A 214 16.84 -4.35 0.28
N LYS A 215 16.44 -5.25 -0.62
CA LYS A 215 16.95 -5.30 -2.00
C LYS A 215 16.56 -4.09 -2.83
N LEU A 216 15.31 -3.63 -2.71
CA LEU A 216 14.84 -2.41 -3.37
C LEU A 216 15.56 -1.17 -2.83
N ASN A 217 15.71 -1.05 -1.50
CA ASN A 217 16.49 0.04 -0.90
C ASN A 217 17.94 0.00 -1.38
N ARG A 218 18.56 -1.18 -1.45
CA ARG A 218 19.92 -1.33 -1.99
C ARG A 218 20.02 -0.79 -3.42
N LEU A 219 19.05 -1.10 -4.28
CA LEU A 219 19.00 -0.55 -5.64
C LEU A 219 18.95 0.99 -5.64
N ILE A 220 18.02 1.56 -4.87
CA ILE A 220 17.87 3.02 -4.80
C ILE A 220 19.12 3.68 -4.19
N ASP A 221 19.74 3.08 -3.18
CA ASP A 221 20.94 3.62 -2.52
C ASP A 221 22.15 3.62 -3.47
N HIS A 222 22.30 2.62 -4.33
CA HIS A 222 23.38 2.61 -5.34
C HIS A 222 23.17 3.72 -6.37
N VAL A 223 21.94 3.91 -6.84
CA VAL A 223 21.60 5.02 -7.74
C VAL A 223 21.83 6.36 -7.07
N ARG A 224 21.37 6.51 -5.82
CA ARG A 224 21.56 7.73 -5.01
C ARG A 224 23.04 8.09 -4.89
N LYS A 225 23.88 7.14 -4.47
CA LYS A 225 25.33 7.35 -4.34
C LYS A 225 25.97 7.70 -5.68
N SER A 226 25.57 7.03 -6.76
CA SER A 226 26.10 7.29 -8.10
C SER A 226 25.71 8.68 -8.62
N LEU A 227 24.51 9.17 -8.29
CA LEU A 227 24.08 10.54 -8.62
C LEU A 227 24.72 11.62 -7.73
N MET A 228 25.31 11.26 -6.59
CA MET A 228 26.06 12.22 -5.77
C MET A 228 27.42 12.57 -6.40
N ASP A 229 27.96 11.72 -7.27
CA ASP A 229 29.20 11.92 -8.01
C ASP A 229 28.95 12.79 -9.26
N ASP A 230 29.64 13.93 -9.32
CA ASP A 230 29.50 14.91 -10.39
C ASP A 230 30.03 14.36 -11.75
N GLN A 231 31.03 13.48 -11.74
CA GLN A 231 31.57 12.86 -12.96
C GLN A 231 30.58 11.88 -13.58
N ILE A 232 29.92 11.08 -12.75
CA ILE A 232 28.91 10.13 -13.21
C ILE A 232 27.68 10.88 -13.74
N ARG A 233 27.24 11.96 -13.07
CA ARG A 233 26.15 12.81 -13.57
C ARG A 233 26.48 13.39 -14.94
N ALA A 234 27.67 13.98 -15.10
CA ALA A 234 28.10 14.55 -16.37
C ALA A 234 28.20 13.49 -17.48
N ALA A 235 28.77 12.32 -17.17
CA ALA A 235 28.86 11.21 -18.12
C ALA A 235 27.48 10.72 -18.56
N PHE A 236 26.52 10.61 -17.64
CA PHE A 236 25.14 10.22 -17.93
C PHE A 236 24.42 11.25 -18.80
N VAL A 237 24.55 12.54 -18.49
CA VAL A 237 23.88 13.58 -19.30
C VAL A 237 24.47 13.66 -20.72
N ASN A 238 25.77 13.38 -20.87
CA ASN A 238 26.42 13.34 -22.17
C ASN A 238 25.97 12.16 -23.06
N THR A 239 25.23 11.17 -22.55
CA THR A 239 24.66 10.10 -23.40
C THR A 239 23.40 10.54 -24.13
N ILE A 240 22.84 11.71 -23.83
CA ILE A 240 21.62 12.23 -24.47
C ILE A 240 22.02 12.99 -25.74
N ASP A 241 21.51 12.56 -26.89
CA ASP A 241 21.85 13.14 -28.20
C ASP A 241 21.30 14.57 -28.39
N ASP A 242 20.04 14.82 -28.01
CA ASP A 242 19.37 16.11 -28.20
C ASP A 242 19.84 17.17 -27.18
N VAL A 243 20.25 18.34 -27.66
CA VAL A 243 20.78 19.44 -26.86
C VAL A 243 19.73 20.07 -25.93
N ALA A 244 18.47 20.17 -26.39
CA ALA A 244 17.39 20.74 -25.59
C ALA A 244 17.02 19.78 -24.43
N GLU A 245 16.84 18.49 -24.75
CA GLU A 245 16.55 17.45 -23.77
C GLU A 245 17.71 17.27 -22.77
N ARG A 246 18.96 17.37 -23.25
CA ARG A 246 20.17 17.30 -22.42
C ARG A 246 20.22 18.42 -21.38
N THR A 247 19.86 19.64 -21.78
CA THR A 247 19.87 20.80 -20.86
C THR A 247 18.84 20.62 -19.75
N GLU A 248 17.63 20.16 -20.10
CA GLU A 248 16.58 19.88 -19.12
C GLU A 248 16.97 18.72 -18.19
N MET A 249 17.54 17.65 -18.74
CA MET A 249 18.03 16.52 -17.97
C MET A 249 19.15 16.92 -17.01
N GLN A 250 20.12 17.72 -17.46
CA GLN A 250 21.21 18.22 -16.62
C GLN A 250 20.65 18.92 -15.37
N TRP A 251 19.75 19.89 -15.59
CA TRP A 251 19.13 20.62 -14.50
C TRP A 251 18.38 19.68 -13.55
N ARG A 252 17.63 18.72 -14.09
CA ARG A 252 16.86 17.76 -13.29
C ARG A 252 17.75 16.82 -12.48
N ILE A 253 18.82 16.31 -13.07
CA ILE A 253 19.77 15.37 -12.46
C ILE A 253 20.63 16.07 -11.41
N ASP A 254 21.03 17.32 -11.63
CA ASP A 254 21.71 18.14 -10.62
C ASP A 254 20.81 18.46 -9.43
N ASP A 255 19.54 18.81 -9.68
CA ASP A 255 18.54 18.99 -8.63
C ASP A 255 18.38 17.70 -7.80
N ILE A 256 18.22 16.54 -8.45
CA ILE A 256 18.15 15.25 -7.77
C ILE A 256 19.44 14.96 -6.99
N GLY A 257 20.61 15.22 -7.55
CA GLY A 257 21.91 15.01 -6.91
C GLY A 257 22.07 15.82 -5.62
N LEU A 258 21.63 17.09 -5.61
CA LEU A 258 21.61 17.93 -4.42
C LEU A 258 20.69 17.35 -3.34
N HIS A 259 19.51 16.87 -3.72
CA HIS A 259 18.56 16.26 -2.78
C HIS A 259 19.03 14.89 -2.28
N CYS A 260 19.74 14.12 -3.10
CA CYS A 260 20.36 12.86 -2.68
C CYS A 260 21.35 13.08 -1.53
N LYS A 261 22.11 14.18 -1.55
CA LYS A 261 22.99 14.58 -0.43
C LYS A 261 22.19 14.92 0.83
N ALA A 262 21.04 15.60 0.69
CA ALA A 262 20.17 15.97 1.81
C ALA A 262 19.43 14.79 2.46
N MET A 263 19.10 13.73 1.71
CA MET A 263 18.40 12.55 2.22
C MET A 263 19.25 11.72 3.22
N GLY A 264 20.57 11.88 3.21
CA GLY A 264 21.50 11.17 4.09
C GLY A 264 21.42 9.65 3.95
N ASP A 265 21.83 8.90 4.98
CA ASP A 265 21.80 7.42 4.97
C ASP A 265 20.47 6.80 5.41
N THR A 266 19.38 7.55 5.28
CA THR A 266 18.05 7.02 5.63
C THR A 266 17.55 6.06 4.55
N PRO A 267 16.90 4.93 4.93
CA PRO A 267 16.34 4.00 3.96
C PRO A 267 15.19 4.67 3.19
N PHE A 268 15.17 4.51 1.87
CA PHE A 268 14.16 5.12 1.01
C PHE A 268 12.75 4.55 1.27
N PHE A 269 12.62 3.23 1.39
CA PHE A 269 11.38 2.54 1.77
C PHE A 269 11.40 2.13 3.23
N GLU A 270 10.39 2.58 3.98
CA GLU A 270 10.31 2.37 5.43
C GLU A 270 9.54 1.10 5.79
N SER A 271 8.34 0.89 5.23
CA SER A 271 7.48 -0.22 5.65
C SER A 271 6.68 -0.82 4.50
N PHE A 272 6.34 -2.11 4.65
CA PHE A 272 5.47 -2.81 3.72
C PHE A 272 4.00 -2.44 3.98
N SER A 273 3.35 -1.91 2.94
CA SER A 273 1.96 -1.45 2.97
C SER A 273 0.97 -2.47 2.42
N GLY A 274 1.41 -3.49 1.68
CA GLY A 274 0.56 -4.61 1.27
C GLY A 274 -0.23 -4.40 -0.03
N GLN A 275 -0.78 -5.50 -0.54
CA GLN A 275 -1.74 -5.49 -1.67
C GLN A 275 -3.15 -5.07 -1.22
N GLY A 276 -3.50 -5.24 0.07
CA GLY A 276 -4.63 -4.57 0.73
C GLY A 276 -4.11 -3.37 1.52
N ARG A 277 -3.75 -2.31 0.77
CA ARG A 277 -2.97 -1.15 1.24
C ARG A 277 -3.43 -0.62 2.61
N VAL A 278 -2.46 -0.12 3.39
CA VAL A 278 -2.77 0.75 4.54
C VAL A 278 -3.60 1.94 4.05
N LYS A 279 -4.57 2.38 4.87
CA LYS A 279 -5.42 3.53 4.56
C LYS A 279 -4.58 4.74 4.12
N TRP A 280 -5.04 5.40 3.07
CA TRP A 280 -4.40 6.59 2.48
C TRP A 280 -2.98 6.37 1.95
N HIS A 281 -2.58 5.13 1.65
CA HIS A 281 -1.33 4.82 0.95
C HIS A 281 -1.52 4.89 -0.57
N TYR A 282 -0.87 5.85 -1.22
CA TYR A 282 -0.78 5.91 -2.68
C TYR A 282 0.63 5.47 -3.04
N GLY A 283 0.77 4.24 -3.52
CA GLY A 283 2.08 3.82 -3.99
C GLY A 283 2.52 4.68 -5.19
N ALA A 284 3.83 4.76 -5.41
CA ALA A 284 4.41 5.67 -6.40
C ALA A 284 4.06 5.34 -7.86
N ALA A 285 3.57 4.13 -8.12
CA ALA A 285 3.35 3.66 -9.48
C ALA A 285 2.23 4.40 -10.21
N HIS A 286 1.14 4.77 -9.54
CA HIS A 286 0.02 5.41 -10.23
C HIS A 286 0.42 6.75 -10.84
N ALA A 287 1.05 7.62 -10.05
CA ALA A 287 1.52 8.93 -10.52
C ALA A 287 2.54 8.79 -11.66
N ILE A 288 3.55 7.91 -11.50
CA ILE A 288 4.56 7.68 -12.54
C ILE A 288 3.90 7.16 -13.82
N LEU A 289 2.96 6.20 -13.74
CA LEU A 289 2.30 5.64 -14.92
C LEU A 289 1.41 6.66 -15.63
N CYS A 290 0.66 7.47 -14.89
CA CYS A 290 -0.18 8.53 -15.46
C CYS A 290 0.67 9.55 -16.23
N ASP A 291 1.81 9.95 -15.67
CA ASP A 291 2.73 10.85 -16.35
C ASP A 291 3.37 10.22 -17.58
N VAL A 292 3.81 8.95 -17.48
CA VAL A 292 4.39 8.21 -18.62
C VAL A 292 3.37 8.06 -19.75
N GLU A 293 2.11 7.78 -19.40
CA GLU A 293 0.99 7.68 -20.32
C GLU A 293 0.71 9.03 -21.00
N GLU A 294 0.66 10.13 -20.25
CA GLU A 294 0.35 11.46 -20.80
C GLU A 294 1.48 12.03 -21.68
N ILE A 295 2.74 11.86 -21.26
CA ILE A 295 3.90 12.53 -21.89
C ILE A 295 4.35 11.82 -23.16
N TYR A 296 4.36 10.48 -23.15
CA TYR A 296 5.05 9.72 -24.20
C TYR A 296 4.23 8.58 -24.77
N VAL A 297 3.71 7.67 -23.93
CA VAL A 297 3.04 6.46 -24.42
C VAL A 297 1.71 6.77 -25.13
N GLY A 298 0.94 7.75 -24.63
CA GLY A 298 -0.32 8.15 -25.24
C GLY A 298 -0.15 8.75 -26.64
N PRO A 299 0.74 9.75 -26.84
CA PRO A 299 1.02 10.31 -28.16
C PRO A 299 1.65 9.33 -29.15
N GLU A 300 2.60 8.51 -28.72
CA GLU A 300 3.33 7.58 -29.61
C GLU A 300 2.50 6.31 -29.91
N GLY A 301 1.61 5.90 -29.00
CA GLY A 301 0.75 4.74 -29.18
C GLY A 301 1.51 3.40 -29.05
N ARG A 302 1.11 2.41 -29.87
CA ARG A 302 1.79 1.10 -29.89
C ARG A 302 3.14 1.23 -30.59
N ASN A 303 4.13 0.44 -30.19
CA ASN A 303 5.52 0.54 -30.62
C ASN A 303 6.18 1.86 -30.17
N TRP A 304 5.79 2.37 -29.01
CA TRP A 304 6.38 3.58 -28.44
C TRP A 304 7.88 3.43 -28.12
N LEU A 305 8.41 2.20 -28.02
CA LEU A 305 9.84 1.94 -27.77
C LEU A 305 10.68 1.92 -29.06
N HIS A 306 10.13 2.29 -30.22
CA HIS A 306 10.87 2.31 -31.49
C HIS A 306 12.14 3.17 -31.43
N ASN A 307 12.12 4.27 -30.67
CA ASN A 307 13.29 5.08 -30.35
C ASN A 307 13.57 5.00 -28.84
N GLU A 308 14.37 4.02 -28.44
CA GLU A 308 14.65 3.74 -27.02
C GLU A 308 15.28 4.94 -26.30
N GLY A 309 16.29 5.58 -26.91
CA GLY A 309 17.02 6.68 -26.29
C GLY A 309 16.06 7.81 -25.92
N ARG A 310 15.25 8.22 -26.90
CA ARG A 310 14.22 9.25 -26.69
C ARG A 310 13.19 8.82 -25.66
N ALA A 311 12.65 7.61 -25.78
CA ALA A 311 11.65 7.09 -24.86
C ALA A 311 12.15 7.14 -23.41
N ARG A 312 13.36 6.65 -23.14
CA ARG A 312 13.94 6.65 -21.79
C ARG A 312 14.20 8.05 -21.25
N THR A 313 14.65 8.98 -22.07
CA THR A 313 14.82 10.38 -21.69
C THR A 313 13.52 10.98 -21.16
N TYR A 314 12.41 10.83 -21.90
CA TYR A 314 11.10 11.32 -21.47
C TYR A 314 10.55 10.60 -20.22
N LEU A 315 10.77 9.28 -20.10
CA LEU A 315 10.38 8.52 -18.91
C LEU A 315 11.08 9.03 -17.64
N VAL A 316 12.36 9.39 -17.76
CA VAL A 316 13.18 9.91 -16.65
C VAL A 316 12.83 11.36 -16.32
N LEU A 317 12.67 12.24 -17.32
CA LEU A 317 12.34 13.65 -17.13
C LEU A 317 10.98 13.81 -16.42
N GLY A 318 9.96 13.08 -16.87
CA GLY A 318 8.60 13.20 -16.35
C GLY A 318 7.99 14.58 -16.57
N LYS A 319 6.83 14.84 -15.96
CA LYS A 319 6.11 16.11 -16.16
C LYS A 319 6.77 17.20 -15.33
N PRO A 320 7.10 18.38 -15.89
CA PRO A 320 7.61 19.49 -15.08
C PRO A 320 6.58 20.00 -14.06
N SER A 321 5.28 19.85 -14.37
CA SER A 321 4.12 20.25 -13.57
C SER A 321 3.33 19.05 -13.04
N GLY A 322 3.94 18.30 -12.13
CA GLY A 322 3.30 17.26 -11.33
C GLY A 322 4.31 16.75 -10.31
N GLY A 323 3.92 16.53 -9.06
CA GLY A 323 4.63 15.59 -8.21
C GLY A 323 3.84 14.29 -8.19
N LEU A 324 4.14 13.39 -7.26
CA LEU A 324 3.18 12.36 -6.87
C LEU A 324 1.85 13.05 -6.49
N GLU A 325 0.89 13.09 -7.41
CA GLU A 325 -0.47 13.54 -7.15
C GLU A 325 -1.22 12.36 -6.53
N TRP A 326 -1.72 12.55 -5.32
CA TRP A 326 -2.21 11.46 -4.48
C TRP A 326 -3.72 11.22 -4.71
N PHE A 327 -4.53 12.23 -5.09
CA PHE A 327 -5.96 12.06 -5.44
C PHE A 327 -6.27 12.23 -6.93
N ASP A 328 -6.63 11.12 -7.57
CA ASP A 328 -7.16 11.08 -8.92
C ASP A 328 -8.66 10.70 -8.88
N TYR A 329 -9.51 11.50 -9.53
CA TYR A 329 -10.96 11.25 -9.59
C TYR A 329 -11.28 9.91 -10.28
N ARG A 330 -10.37 9.43 -11.15
CA ARG A 330 -10.51 8.13 -11.81
C ARG A 330 -10.55 6.98 -10.81
N GLU A 331 -10.03 7.18 -9.61
CA GLU A 331 -10.02 6.19 -8.52
C GLU A 331 -11.38 6.05 -7.83
N LEU A 332 -12.25 7.05 -7.97
CA LEU A 332 -13.64 6.96 -7.50
C LEU A 332 -14.39 5.82 -8.19
N VAL A 333 -14.02 5.47 -9.43
CA VAL A 333 -14.65 4.34 -10.14
C VAL A 333 -14.39 3.02 -9.41
N GLN A 334 -13.18 2.77 -8.91
CA GLN A 334 -12.89 1.54 -8.14
C GLN A 334 -13.53 1.56 -6.76
N VAL A 335 -13.62 2.72 -6.12
CA VAL A 335 -14.36 2.89 -4.87
C VAL A 335 -15.84 2.57 -5.09
N MET A 336 -16.45 3.10 -6.16
CA MET A 336 -17.84 2.83 -6.55
C MET A 336 -18.05 1.37 -6.91
N ALA A 337 -17.16 0.76 -7.68
CA ALA A 337 -17.23 -0.68 -8.00
C ALA A 337 -17.18 -1.54 -6.72
N SER A 338 -16.29 -1.19 -5.78
CA SER A 338 -16.20 -1.89 -4.50
C SER A 338 -17.44 -1.71 -3.64
N PHE A 339 -18.00 -0.49 -3.63
CA PHE A 339 -19.26 -0.19 -2.96
C PHE A 339 -20.42 -0.98 -3.57
N ILE A 340 -20.50 -1.09 -4.90
CA ILE A 340 -21.54 -1.87 -5.57
C ILE A 340 -21.38 -3.37 -5.27
N CYS A 341 -20.16 -3.92 -5.31
CA CYS A 341 -19.94 -5.34 -5.01
C CYS A 341 -20.29 -5.69 -3.56
N VAL A 342 -19.73 -4.96 -2.59
CA VAL A 342 -19.96 -5.24 -1.16
C VAL A 342 -21.36 -4.79 -0.72
N GLY A 343 -21.76 -3.60 -1.15
CA GLY A 343 -23.09 -3.05 -0.88
C GLY A 343 -24.18 -3.89 -1.52
N GLY A 344 -24.03 -4.31 -2.77
CA GLY A 344 -25.00 -5.14 -3.48
C GLY A 344 -25.15 -6.54 -2.87
N THR A 345 -24.06 -7.18 -2.48
CA THR A 345 -24.12 -8.49 -1.78
C THR A 345 -24.78 -8.37 -0.41
N THR A 346 -24.43 -7.34 0.37
CA THR A 346 -25.03 -7.09 1.69
C THR A 346 -26.51 -6.67 1.56
N PHE A 347 -26.83 -5.87 0.55
CA PHE A 347 -28.20 -5.45 0.25
C PHE A 347 -29.05 -6.62 -0.24
N GLY A 348 -28.49 -7.56 -1.01
CA GLY A 348 -29.16 -8.81 -1.35
C GLY A 348 -29.49 -9.64 -0.11
N ALA A 349 -28.53 -9.79 0.81
CA ALA A 349 -28.78 -10.46 2.10
C ALA A 349 -29.85 -9.74 2.94
N TRP A 350 -29.86 -8.41 2.91
CA TRP A 350 -30.88 -7.59 3.55
C TRP A 350 -32.27 -7.79 2.92
N ILE A 351 -32.39 -7.76 1.59
CA ILE A 351 -33.65 -8.00 0.86
C ILE A 351 -34.21 -9.37 1.24
N LEU A 352 -33.40 -10.43 1.13
CA LEU A 352 -33.82 -11.78 1.52
C LEU A 352 -34.31 -11.77 2.97
N SER A 353 -33.54 -11.22 3.89
CA SER A 353 -33.91 -11.14 5.31
C SER A 353 -35.14 -10.28 5.61
N TYR A 354 -35.50 -9.36 4.72
CA TYR A 354 -36.68 -8.50 4.86
C TYR A 354 -37.97 -9.19 4.37
N PHE A 355 -37.85 -10.10 3.40
CA PHE A 355 -38.98 -10.79 2.78
C PHE A 355 -39.16 -12.25 3.27
N THR A 356 -38.20 -12.85 3.97
CA THR A 356 -38.34 -14.18 4.60
C THR A 356 -38.59 -14.06 6.11
N PRO A 357 -39.32 -15.03 6.72
CA PRO A 357 -40.75 -14.96 7.04
C PRO A 357 -41.16 -13.84 8.04
N THR A 358 -40.25 -12.98 8.47
CA THR A 358 -40.56 -11.76 9.22
C THR A 358 -40.71 -10.60 8.23
N VAL A 359 -41.93 -10.24 7.85
CA VAL A 359 -42.16 -9.10 6.95
C VAL A 359 -41.79 -7.81 7.69
N GLY A 360 -40.74 -7.11 7.23
CA GLY A 360 -40.37 -5.79 7.74
C GLY A 360 -38.95 -5.66 8.32
N LEU A 361 -38.73 -4.56 9.05
CA LEU A 361 -37.50 -4.27 9.80
C LEU A 361 -37.49 -5.05 11.12
N GLY A 362 -37.26 -6.36 11.00
CA GLY A 362 -37.10 -7.27 12.13
C GLY A 362 -35.65 -7.34 12.62
N CYS A 363 -35.38 -8.25 13.55
CA CYS A 363 -34.04 -8.47 14.08
C CYS A 363 -33.00 -8.83 12.99
N ARG A 364 -33.41 -9.59 11.97
CA ARG A 364 -32.53 -10.05 10.89
C ARG A 364 -32.17 -8.93 9.92
N SER A 365 -33.17 -8.33 9.28
CA SER A 365 -32.99 -7.21 8.33
C SER A 365 -32.47 -5.93 9.03
N GLY A 366 -32.87 -5.66 10.27
CA GLY A 366 -32.33 -4.57 11.09
C GLY A 366 -30.83 -4.72 11.37
N GLY A 367 -30.37 -5.94 11.65
CA GLY A 367 -28.95 -6.25 11.83
C GLY A 367 -28.09 -5.88 10.63
N TYR A 368 -28.53 -6.25 9.42
CA TYR A 368 -27.85 -5.86 8.17
C TYR A 368 -27.94 -4.36 7.91
N THR A 369 -29.06 -3.71 8.27
CA THR A 369 -29.23 -2.26 8.12
C THR A 369 -28.18 -1.48 8.92
N VAL A 370 -27.96 -1.86 10.19
CA VAL A 370 -26.93 -1.26 11.05
C VAL A 370 -25.55 -1.43 10.44
N PHE A 371 -25.22 -2.64 9.97
CA PHE A 371 -23.93 -2.92 9.36
C PHE A 371 -23.68 -2.08 8.10
N ILE A 372 -24.67 -2.02 7.19
CA ILE A 372 -24.58 -1.22 5.95
C ILE A 372 -24.43 0.26 6.28
N ALA A 373 -25.20 0.77 7.23
CA ALA A 373 -25.15 2.17 7.64
C ALA A 373 -23.75 2.52 8.18
N ILE A 374 -23.22 1.73 9.12
CA ILE A 374 -21.88 1.96 9.68
C ILE A 374 -20.80 1.84 8.60
N ALA A 375 -20.86 0.81 7.74
CA ALA A 375 -19.89 0.62 6.66
C ALA A 375 -19.89 1.78 5.66
N THR A 376 -21.07 2.30 5.32
CA THR A 376 -21.24 3.45 4.41
C THR A 376 -20.72 4.73 5.04
N ILE A 377 -21.08 4.98 6.31
CA ILE A 377 -20.60 6.13 7.08
C ILE A 377 -19.06 6.11 7.18
N LEU A 378 -18.46 4.96 7.49
CA LEU A 378 -17.01 4.77 7.50
C LEU A 378 -16.39 5.09 6.13
N LEU A 379 -16.97 4.59 5.03
CA LEU A 379 -16.46 4.88 3.69
C LEU A 379 -16.52 6.37 3.37
N VAL A 380 -17.66 7.02 3.62
CA VAL A 380 -17.86 8.45 3.35
C VAL A 380 -16.87 9.29 4.17
N MET A 381 -16.68 8.98 5.45
CA MET A 381 -15.69 9.66 6.28
C MET A 381 -14.26 9.38 5.82
N GLU A 382 -13.94 8.16 5.39
CA GLU A 382 -12.60 7.84 4.86
C GLU A 382 -12.30 8.64 3.61
N MET A 383 -13.25 8.70 2.67
CA MET A 383 -13.15 9.50 1.44
C MET A 383 -13.12 11.00 1.75
N GLY A 384 -13.93 11.48 2.70
CA GLY A 384 -13.97 12.89 3.10
C GLY A 384 -12.68 13.34 3.79
N ILE A 385 -12.16 12.52 4.72
CA ILE A 385 -10.88 12.78 5.38
C ILE A 385 -9.76 12.68 4.36
N TRP A 386 -9.78 11.67 3.48
CA TRP A 386 -8.81 11.55 2.40
C TRP A 386 -8.81 12.81 1.53
N TRP A 387 -9.96 13.18 0.96
CA TRP A 387 -10.10 14.38 0.14
C TRP A 387 -9.63 15.63 0.88
N TRP A 388 -9.96 15.81 2.16
CA TRP A 388 -9.52 16.97 2.94
C TRP A 388 -7.99 17.02 3.16
N MET A 389 -7.38 15.87 3.43
CA MET A 389 -5.94 15.78 3.65
C MET A 389 -5.15 15.86 2.35
N ASP A 390 -5.75 15.37 1.26
CA ASP A 390 -5.18 15.37 -0.07
C ASP A 390 -5.36 16.71 -0.78
N ALA A 391 -6.48 17.40 -0.53
CA ALA A 391 -6.89 18.62 -1.20
C ALA A 391 -5.78 19.67 -1.18
N LYS A 392 -4.97 19.61 -2.25
CA LYS A 392 -4.26 20.72 -2.86
C LYS A 392 -3.63 21.66 -1.84
N LYS A 393 -2.90 21.11 -0.86
CA LYS A 393 -2.21 21.93 0.15
C LYS A 393 -1.26 22.94 -0.50
N ASP A 394 -0.79 22.67 -1.72
CA ASP A 394 0.05 23.60 -2.45
C ASP A 394 -0.73 24.51 -3.42
N HIS A 395 -1.77 24.02 -4.10
CA HIS A 395 -2.56 24.87 -5.00
C HIS A 395 -3.45 25.86 -4.22
N LEU A 396 -4.00 25.48 -3.07
CA LEU A 396 -4.76 26.37 -2.21
C LEU A 396 -3.84 27.37 -1.50
N ARG A 397 -2.61 26.99 -1.12
CA ARG A 397 -1.62 27.95 -0.61
C ARG A 397 -1.13 28.92 -1.68
N HIS A 398 -0.96 28.47 -2.92
CA HIS A 398 -0.64 29.35 -4.05
C HIS A 398 -1.80 30.28 -4.41
N LEU A 399 -3.04 29.77 -4.43
CA LEU A 399 -4.23 30.58 -4.61
C LEU A 399 -4.46 31.52 -3.42
N GLN A 400 -4.16 31.13 -2.19
CA GLN A 400 -4.28 31.98 -1.00
C GLN A 400 -3.21 33.06 -0.96
N ARG A 401 -1.96 32.78 -1.40
CA ARG A 401 -0.92 33.79 -1.63
C ARG A 401 -1.28 34.76 -2.77
N ARG A 402 -2.05 34.32 -3.78
CA ARG A 402 -2.59 35.21 -4.82
C ARG A 402 -3.87 35.93 -4.40
N ALA A 403 -4.70 35.31 -3.55
CA ALA A 403 -5.97 35.86 -3.07
C ALA A 403 -5.79 36.80 -1.87
N THR A 404 -4.63 36.85 -1.22
CA THR A 404 -4.28 37.96 -0.30
C THR A 404 -4.16 39.32 -1.01
N LEU A 405 -4.27 39.38 -2.34
CA LEU A 405 -4.45 40.62 -3.11
C LEU A 405 -5.91 40.89 -3.51
N ILE A 406 -6.83 39.93 -3.38
CA ILE A 406 -8.24 40.09 -3.77
C ILE A 406 -9.12 39.63 -2.60
N ASN A 407 -9.56 40.62 -1.84
CA ASN A 407 -10.37 40.50 -0.65
C ASN A 407 -11.78 39.96 -0.99
N THR A 408 -11.93 38.64 -1.10
CA THR A 408 -13.26 37.99 -1.07
C THR A 408 -13.26 36.82 -0.10
N HIS A 409 -13.94 37.06 1.01
CA HIS A 409 -13.96 36.26 2.23
C HIS A 409 -15.13 35.25 2.19
N PHE A 410 -15.11 34.27 1.27
CA PHE A 410 -16.24 33.34 1.12
C PHE A 410 -15.96 31.92 1.70
N GLY A 411 -16.75 31.54 2.70
CA GLY A 411 -17.07 30.14 3.06
C GLY A 411 -16.03 29.28 3.79
N LEU A 412 -14.77 29.25 3.36
CA LEU A 412 -13.81 28.23 3.82
C LEU A 412 -13.37 28.39 5.29
N ASN A 413 -13.26 29.61 5.80
CA ASN A 413 -12.83 29.84 7.20
C ASN A 413 -13.84 29.30 8.22
N ARG A 414 -15.15 29.36 7.95
CA ARG A 414 -16.16 28.82 8.87
C ARG A 414 -16.09 27.30 8.93
N PHE A 415 -15.86 26.64 7.80
CA PHE A 415 -15.74 25.18 7.75
C PHE A 415 -14.44 24.71 8.43
N GLN A 416 -13.31 25.38 8.20
CA GLN A 416 -12.05 25.07 8.88
C GLN A 416 -12.12 25.28 10.40
N VAL A 417 -12.77 26.35 10.87
CA VAL A 417 -12.94 26.63 12.30
C VAL A 417 -13.92 25.64 12.96
N ALA A 418 -15.05 25.35 12.32
CA ALA A 418 -15.99 24.32 12.79
C ALA A 418 -15.32 22.94 12.89
N TRP A 419 -14.46 22.60 11.92
CA TRP A 419 -13.75 21.33 11.91
C TRP A 419 -12.60 21.26 12.91
N ALA A 420 -11.86 22.36 13.11
CA ALA A 420 -10.88 22.46 14.20
C ALA A 420 -11.57 22.20 15.55
N ASN A 421 -12.77 22.74 15.75
CA ASN A 421 -13.58 22.51 16.94
C ASN A 421 -14.04 21.05 17.06
N ILE A 422 -14.48 20.40 15.96
CA ILE A 422 -14.84 18.97 15.96
C ILE A 422 -13.63 18.09 16.27
N SER A 423 -12.48 18.34 15.64
CA SER A 423 -11.26 17.54 15.89
C SER A 423 -10.73 17.71 17.32
N ASN A 424 -10.83 18.91 17.88
CA ASN A 424 -10.54 19.17 19.29
C ASN A 424 -11.58 18.50 20.21
N GLY A 425 -12.85 18.47 19.79
CA GLY A 425 -13.91 17.72 20.45
C GLY A 425 -13.63 16.21 20.49
N PHE A 426 -13.20 15.62 19.38
CA PHE A 426 -12.79 14.22 19.31
C PHE A 426 -11.56 13.92 20.17
N ARG A 427 -10.56 14.81 20.23
CA ARG A 427 -9.43 14.66 21.18
C ARG A 427 -9.90 14.66 22.62
N ARG A 428 -10.83 15.56 22.97
CA ARG A 428 -11.41 15.62 24.31
C ARG A 428 -12.24 14.38 24.62
N LEU A 429 -13.02 13.89 23.66
CA LEU A 429 -13.83 12.69 23.80
C LEU A 429 -12.97 11.43 23.93
N ALA A 430 -11.95 11.25 23.09
CA ALA A 430 -11.00 10.14 23.20
C ALA A 430 -10.24 10.19 24.54
N GLY A 431 -9.83 11.39 24.96
CA GLY A 431 -9.22 11.61 26.28
C GLY A 431 -10.17 11.28 27.43
N LEU A 432 -11.46 11.63 27.31
CA LEU A 432 -12.51 11.32 28.29
C LEU A 432 -12.81 9.83 28.35
N CYS A 433 -13.03 9.16 27.20
CA CYS A 433 -13.27 7.72 27.15
C CYS A 433 -12.08 6.94 27.73
N PHE A 434 -10.85 7.34 27.39
CA PHE A 434 -9.66 6.73 27.96
C PHE A 434 -9.52 7.03 29.45
N ALA A 435 -9.83 8.26 29.89
CA ALA A 435 -9.82 8.61 31.30
C ALA A 435 -10.84 7.79 32.10
N VAL A 436 -12.10 7.69 31.62
CA VAL A 436 -13.16 6.87 32.23
C VAL A 436 -12.75 5.40 32.29
N PHE A 437 -12.22 4.85 31.20
CA PHE A 437 -11.70 3.49 31.17
C PHE A 437 -10.59 3.27 32.21
N VAL A 438 -9.63 4.20 32.30
CA VAL A 438 -8.57 4.16 33.32
C VAL A 438 -9.13 4.31 34.73
N THR A 439 -10.14 5.16 34.95
CA THR A 439 -10.76 5.36 36.27
C THR A 439 -11.48 4.09 36.72
N ILE A 440 -12.28 3.48 35.84
CA ILE A 440 -12.99 2.21 36.11
C ILE A 440 -11.99 1.09 36.40
N ILE A 441 -10.95 0.96 35.58
CA ILE A 441 -9.88 -0.04 35.78
C ILE A 441 -9.09 0.24 37.07
N SER A 442 -8.80 1.50 37.38
CA SER A 442 -8.06 1.88 38.60
C SER A 442 -8.85 1.68 39.90
N ALA A 443 -10.17 1.62 39.83
CA ALA A 443 -11.02 1.30 40.98
C ALA A 443 -10.97 -0.19 41.34
N ILE A 444 -10.64 -1.05 40.37
CA ILE A 444 -10.68 -2.51 40.51
C ILE A 444 -9.26 -3.09 40.72
N LEU A 445 -8.20 -2.41 40.26
CA LEU A 445 -6.84 -2.94 40.27
C LEU A 445 -5.94 -2.38 41.39
N PRO A 446 -5.05 -3.20 41.98
CA PRO A 446 -4.16 -2.81 43.06
C PRO A 446 -3.21 -1.66 42.69
N ARG A 447 -2.80 -0.87 43.69
CA ARG A 447 -1.99 0.37 43.52
C ARG A 447 -0.71 0.20 42.69
N MET A 448 -0.09 -0.99 42.69
CA MET A 448 1.07 -1.27 41.84
C MET A 448 0.72 -1.24 40.34
N VAL A 449 -0.47 -1.71 39.96
CA VAL A 449 -0.96 -1.67 38.57
C VAL A 449 -1.29 -0.24 38.14
N ILE A 450 -1.79 0.60 39.06
CA ILE A 450 -2.06 2.02 38.78
C ILE A 450 -0.76 2.77 38.43
N ALA A 451 0.34 2.49 39.13
CA ALA A 451 1.64 3.07 38.80
C ALA A 451 2.15 2.58 37.43
N ALA A 452 1.95 1.30 37.10
CA ALA A 452 2.26 0.75 35.79
C ALA A 452 1.42 1.37 34.66
N LEU A 453 0.11 1.56 34.88
CA LEU A 453 -0.81 2.22 33.95
C LEU A 453 -0.45 3.68 33.72
N LYS A 454 -0.01 4.42 34.76
CA LYS A 454 0.48 5.80 34.59
C LYS A 454 1.74 5.86 33.72
N ARG A 455 2.68 4.92 33.87
CA ARG A 455 3.84 4.81 32.96
C ARG A 455 3.41 4.46 31.54
N MET A 456 2.46 3.53 31.41
CA MET A 456 1.91 3.15 30.11
C MET A 456 1.19 4.31 29.42
N ARG A 457 0.48 5.15 30.19
CA ARG A 457 -0.19 6.36 29.72
C ARG A 457 0.78 7.38 29.14
N ARG A 458 1.86 7.72 29.86
CA ARG A 458 2.87 8.66 29.34
C ARG A 458 3.49 8.12 28.05
N ARG A 459 3.86 6.83 28.04
CA ARG A 459 4.36 6.15 26.85
C ARG A 459 3.37 6.19 25.69
N SER A 460 2.07 6.03 25.96
CA SER A 460 1.03 6.13 24.94
C SER A 460 0.82 7.57 24.45
N GLU A 461 0.92 8.56 25.32
CA GLU A 461 0.79 9.98 24.95
C GLU A 461 1.96 10.42 24.06
N ASP A 462 3.20 10.03 24.41
CA ASP A 462 4.39 10.29 23.61
C ASP A 462 4.33 9.58 22.25
N TRP A 463 3.91 8.31 22.26
CA TRP A 463 3.67 7.55 21.03
C TRP A 463 2.59 8.21 20.17
N PHE A 464 1.46 8.61 20.75
CA PHE A 464 0.35 9.23 20.03
C PHE A 464 0.71 10.62 19.48
N ALA A 465 1.56 11.36 20.20
CA ALA A 465 2.13 12.62 19.74
C ALA A 465 3.02 12.44 18.50
N SER A 466 3.74 11.31 18.39
CA SER A 466 4.56 11.01 17.20
C SER A 466 3.76 10.62 15.95
N LEU A 467 2.50 10.19 16.10
CA LEU A 467 1.69 9.70 14.97
C LEU A 467 1.21 10.82 14.03
N ARG A 468 1.14 10.51 12.73
CA ARG A 468 0.56 11.39 11.70
C ARG A 468 -0.92 11.64 12.01
N THR A 469 -1.46 12.80 11.62
CA THR A 469 -2.91 13.08 11.75
C THR A 469 -3.79 11.98 11.15
N GLN A 470 -3.39 11.43 9.99
CA GLN A 470 -3.98 10.24 9.38
C GLN A 470 -4.02 9.05 10.34
N GLN A 471 -2.86 8.65 10.85
CA GLN A 471 -2.75 7.53 11.77
C GLN A 471 -3.56 7.77 13.05
N ARG A 472 -3.62 9.00 13.56
CA ARG A 472 -4.47 9.32 14.71
C ARG A 472 -5.96 9.05 14.43
N TRP A 473 -6.46 9.44 13.26
CA TRP A 473 -7.82 9.11 12.82
C TRP A 473 -8.02 7.60 12.67
N ASP A 474 -7.04 6.90 12.09
CA ASP A 474 -7.08 5.45 11.96
C ASP A 474 -7.21 4.77 13.33
N TYR A 475 -6.32 5.08 14.27
CA TYR A 475 -6.29 4.45 15.58
C TYR A 475 -7.43 4.85 16.51
N CYS A 476 -7.86 6.12 16.52
CA CYS A 476 -8.89 6.58 17.46
C CYS A 476 -10.31 6.39 16.96
N PHE A 477 -10.52 6.36 15.65
CA PHE A 477 -11.86 6.42 15.08
C PHE A 477 -12.15 5.25 14.16
N PHE A 478 -11.37 5.08 13.09
CA PHE A 478 -11.68 4.05 12.09
C PHE A 478 -11.56 2.64 12.66
N ARG A 479 -10.42 2.30 13.27
CA ARG A 479 -10.20 0.92 13.77
C ARG A 479 -11.21 0.51 14.84
N PRO A 480 -11.52 1.31 15.88
CA PRO A 480 -12.51 0.91 16.86
C PRO A 480 -13.90 0.69 16.25
N VAL A 481 -14.34 1.58 15.36
CA VAL A 481 -15.65 1.46 14.71
C VAL A 481 -15.69 0.28 13.73
N GLU A 482 -14.59 0.02 13.01
CA GLU A 482 -14.45 -1.16 12.14
C GLU A 482 -14.46 -2.46 12.93
N ILE A 483 -13.76 -2.51 14.07
CA ILE A 483 -13.79 -3.67 14.97
C ILE A 483 -15.22 -3.87 15.48
N GLY A 484 -15.88 -2.82 15.94
CA GLY A 484 -17.29 -2.89 16.36
C GLY A 484 -18.21 -3.39 15.26
N ASN A 485 -18.07 -2.87 14.04
CA ASN A 485 -18.86 -3.29 12.88
C ASN A 485 -18.57 -4.74 12.46
N THR A 486 -17.32 -5.18 12.59
CA THR A 486 -16.91 -6.57 12.28
C THR A 486 -17.45 -7.53 13.34
N VAL A 487 -17.34 -7.18 14.62
CA VAL A 487 -17.92 -7.96 15.73
C VAL A 487 -19.43 -8.06 15.57
N TRP A 488 -20.09 -6.97 15.18
CA TRP A 488 -21.52 -6.96 14.87
C TRP A 488 -21.87 -7.92 13.73
N LEU A 489 -21.12 -7.87 12.62
CA LEU A 489 -21.33 -8.78 11.49
C LEU A 489 -21.11 -10.24 11.89
N LEU A 490 -20.04 -10.54 12.64
CA LEU A 490 -19.77 -11.89 13.14
C LEU A 490 -20.87 -12.38 14.07
N TYR A 491 -21.33 -11.53 14.99
CA TYR A 491 -22.47 -11.83 15.85
C TYR A 491 -23.71 -12.18 15.01
N ARG A 492 -24.01 -11.40 13.96
CA ARG A 492 -25.16 -11.67 13.09
C ARG A 492 -25.02 -12.98 12.32
N ILE A 493 -23.84 -13.28 11.80
CA ILE A 493 -23.59 -14.55 11.10
C ILE A 493 -23.72 -15.72 12.06
N LEU A 494 -23.10 -15.66 13.25
CA LEU A 494 -23.23 -16.71 14.25
C LEU A 494 -24.66 -16.88 14.75
N ALA A 495 -25.37 -15.78 15.03
CA ALA A 495 -26.77 -15.81 15.45
C ALA A 495 -27.65 -16.51 14.42
N GLN A 496 -27.38 -16.28 13.13
CA GLN A 496 -28.07 -16.95 12.04
C GLN A 496 -27.68 -18.44 11.95
N THR A 497 -26.40 -18.78 12.03
CA THR A 497 -25.92 -20.18 11.97
C THR A 497 -26.46 -21.03 13.12
N PHE A 498 -26.62 -20.45 14.32
CA PHE A 498 -27.14 -21.16 15.49
C PHE A 498 -28.68 -21.10 15.61
N GLY A 499 -29.40 -20.56 14.64
CA GLY A 499 -30.86 -20.44 14.70
C GLY A 499 -31.36 -19.50 15.82
N SER A 500 -30.51 -18.62 16.35
CA SER A 500 -30.88 -17.65 17.39
C SER A 500 -31.98 -16.69 16.91
N ASP A 501 -32.04 -16.49 15.59
CA ASP A 501 -33.07 -15.70 14.94
C ASP A 501 -34.43 -16.41 14.80
N GLU A 502 -34.52 -17.72 15.12
CA GLU A 502 -35.77 -18.50 15.03
C GLU A 502 -36.66 -18.38 16.27
N THR A 503 -36.26 -17.57 17.25
CA THR A 503 -37.08 -17.35 18.45
C THR A 503 -38.30 -16.47 18.15
N CYS A 504 -39.45 -16.80 18.75
CA CYS A 504 -40.68 -16.00 18.59
C CYS A 504 -40.46 -14.51 18.90
N ALA A 505 -39.63 -14.19 19.90
CA ALA A 505 -39.29 -12.81 20.25
C ALA A 505 -38.53 -12.07 19.14
N CYS A 506 -37.65 -12.78 18.42
CA CYS A 506 -36.91 -12.25 17.30
C CYS A 506 -37.80 -12.08 16.08
N MET A 507 -38.71 -13.03 15.84
CA MET A 507 -39.66 -12.98 14.73
C MET A 507 -40.76 -11.94 14.91
N SER A 508 -41.25 -11.75 16.14
CA SER A 508 -42.22 -10.72 16.49
C SER A 508 -41.57 -9.36 16.73
N SER A 509 -40.25 -9.23 16.61
CA SER A 509 -39.57 -7.95 16.83
C SER A 509 -39.79 -7.02 15.65
N LEU A 510 -40.38 -5.86 15.89
CA LEU A 510 -40.34 -4.72 14.99
C LEU A 510 -39.58 -3.60 15.69
N TRP A 511 -38.65 -2.96 14.96
CA TRP A 511 -37.89 -1.81 15.46
C TRP A 511 -38.76 -0.62 15.91
N ALA A 512 -40.04 -0.60 15.55
CA ALA A 512 -41.00 0.42 15.94
C ALA A 512 -41.64 0.22 17.33
N GLY A 513 -41.20 -0.76 18.13
CA GLY A 513 -41.59 -0.90 19.54
C GLY A 513 -42.96 -1.54 19.80
N GLY A 514 -43.67 -1.99 18.77
CA GLY A 514 -44.87 -2.83 18.89
C GLY A 514 -44.60 -4.19 18.26
N GLY A 515 -44.80 -5.28 19.00
CA GLY A 515 -44.57 -6.63 18.49
C GLY A 515 -45.32 -6.89 17.18
N GLY A 516 -44.63 -7.46 16.19
CA GLY A 516 -45.19 -7.85 14.90
C GLY A 516 -45.99 -9.14 14.99
N TYR A 517 -46.96 -9.27 14.07
CA TYR A 517 -47.75 -10.48 13.89
C TYR A 517 -46.86 -11.60 13.32
N VAL A 518 -46.83 -12.74 13.99
CA VAL A 518 -46.19 -13.97 13.49
C VAL A 518 -47.31 -14.88 12.98
N ASP A 519 -47.37 -15.09 11.67
CA ASP A 519 -48.30 -16.04 11.07
C ASP A 519 -47.80 -17.47 11.31
N MET A 520 -48.50 -18.20 12.17
CA MET A 520 -48.16 -19.57 12.56
C MET A 520 -48.56 -20.61 11.49
N GLN A 521 -49.20 -20.20 10.37
CA GLN A 521 -49.65 -21.16 9.34
C GLN A 521 -48.54 -21.73 8.44
N PHE A 522 -47.33 -21.16 8.49
CA PHE A 522 -46.18 -21.58 7.67
C PHE A 522 -45.10 -22.36 8.45
N TRP A 523 -45.40 -22.74 9.69
CA TRP A 523 -44.62 -23.65 10.54
C TRP A 523 -45.42 -24.93 10.77
#